data_AF-A0AA42UGZ8-F1
#
_entry.id   AF-A0AA42UGZ8-F1
#
_cell.length_a   1.000
_cell.length_b   1.000
_cell.length_c   1.000
_cell.angle_alpha   90.00
_cell.angle_beta   90.00
_cell.angle_gamma   90.00
#
_symmetry.space_group_name_H-M   'P 1'
#
loop_
_entity.id
_entity.type
_entity.pdbx_description
1 polymer ?
#
loop_
_entity_poly.entity_id
_entity_poly.type
_entity_poly.pdbx_seq_one_letter_code
_entity_poly.pdbx_strand_id
1 'polypeptide(L)' 'MGILLLMILVSVSLGAIFLLLFFLGYKKGQFDEDESPAVRMLKDDKKTQDKIDS' A
#
# COMPACT_ATOMS: atom_id res chain seq x y z
N MET A 1 -9.00 36.70 -15.09
CA MET A 1 -9.60 36.07 -13.88
C MET A 1 -10.30 34.74 -14.15
N GLY A 2 -11.06 34.57 -15.24
CA GLY A 2 -11.77 33.29 -15.52
C GLY A 2 -10.85 32.09 -15.77
N ILE A 3 -9.75 32.26 -16.52
CA ILE A 3 -8.76 31.20 -16.77
C ILE A 3 -8.11 30.70 -15.46
N LEU A 4 -7.89 31.60 -14.50
CA LEU A 4 -7.19 31.31 -13.25
C LEU A 4 -8.03 30.36 -12.38
N LEU A 5 -9.34 30.61 -12.30
CA LEU A 5 -10.29 29.70 -11.65
C LEU A 5 -10.36 28.33 -12.34
N LEU A 6 -10.33 28.30 -13.68
CA LEU A 6 -10.33 27.04 -14.43
C LEU A 6 -9.04 26.23 -14.18
N MET A 7 -7.88 26.87 -14.16
CA MET A 7 -6.60 26.21 -13.84
C MET A 7 -6.58 25.64 -12.42
N ILE A 8 -7.11 26.39 -11.45
CA ILE A 8 -7.23 25.91 -10.06
C ILE A 8 -8.15 24.69 -10.00
N LEU A 9 -9.30 24.72 -10.67
CA LEU A 9 -10.27 23.62 -10.66
C LEU A 9 -9.69 22.35 -11.30
N VAL A 10 -8.94 22.49 -12.39
CA VAL A 10 -8.23 21.37 -13.04
C VAL A 10 -7.12 20.82 -12.15
N SER A 11 -6.35 21.68 -11.47
CA SER A 11 -5.28 21.23 -10.57
C SER A 11 -5.84 20.47 -9.36
N VAL A 12 -6.88 20.99 -8.73
CA VAL A 12 -7.53 20.37 -7.57
C VAL A 12 -8.22 19.06 -7.97
N SER A 13 -8.88 19.00 -9.13
CA SER A 13 -9.51 17.77 -9.60
C SER A 13 -8.48 16.67 -9.91
N LEU A 14 -7.32 17.04 -10.48
CA LEU A 14 -6.22 16.10 -10.68
C LEU A 14 -5.72 15.53 -9.35
N GLY A 15 -5.53 16.39 -8.33
CA GLY A 15 -5.16 15.95 -6.99
C GLY A 15 -6.20 15.03 -6.33
N ALA A 16 -7.48 15.35 -6.49
CA ALA A 16 -8.57 14.53 -5.97
C ALA A 16 -8.64 13.14 -6.62
N ILE A 17 -8.36 13.03 -7.93
CA ILE A 17 -8.29 11.75 -8.64
C ILE A 17 -7.16 10.89 -8.06
N PHE A 18 -5.96 11.45 -7.90
CA PHE A 18 -4.83 10.75 -7.29
C PHE A 18 -5.14 10.29 -5.85
N LEU A 19 -5.80 11.15 -5.08
CA LEU A 19 -6.23 10.83 -3.71
C LEU A 19 -7.23 9.66 -3.69
N LEU A 20 -8.22 9.64 -4.59
CA LEU A 20 -9.18 8.54 -4.69
C LEU A 20 -8.50 7.22 -5.07
N LEU A 21 -7.58 7.25 -6.03
CA LEU A 21 -6.78 6.08 -6.41
C LEU A 21 -5.93 5.57 -5.23
N PHE A 22 -5.36 6.48 -4.44
CA PHE A 22 -4.61 6.14 -3.23
C PHE A 22 -5.49 5.39 -2.22
N PHE A 23 -6.70 5.88 -1.93
CA PHE A 23 -7.62 5.18 -1.02
C PHE A 23 -8.10 3.83 -1.56
N LEU A 24 -8.31 3.72 -2.87
CA LEU A 24 -8.64 2.43 -3.51
C LEU A 24 -7.49 1.43 -3.37
N GLY A 25 -6.24 1.86 -3.57
CA GLY A 25 -5.04 1.04 -3.36
C GLY A 25 -4.83 0.64 -1.91
N TYR A 26 -5.06 1.58 -0.98
CA TYR A 26 -5.04 1.32 0.46
C TYR A 26 -6.05 0.24 0.85
N LYS A 27 -7.30 0.37 0.39
CA LYS A 27 -8.34 -0.64 0.63
C LYS A 27 -8.02 -1.99 -0.04
N LYS A 28 -7.27 -1.99 -1.13
CA LYS A 28 -6.83 -3.21 -1.83
C LYS A 28 -5.73 -3.97 -1.07
N GLY A 29 -5.23 -3.42 0.04
CA GLY A 29 -4.18 -4.06 0.83
C GLY A 29 -2.81 -3.99 0.16
N GLN A 30 -2.57 -2.97 -0.68
CA GLN A 30 -1.26 -2.77 -1.31
C GLN A 30 -0.12 -2.63 -0.29
N PHE A 31 -0.45 -2.25 0.94
CA PHE A 31 0.48 -2.12 2.06
C PHE A 31 0.43 -3.31 3.03
N ASP A 32 -0.37 -4.34 2.74
CA ASP A 32 -0.46 -5.54 3.60
C ASP A 32 0.60 -6.60 3.20
N GLU A 33 1.38 -6.37 2.14
CA GLU A 33 2.52 -7.21 1.73
C GLU A 33 3.78 -6.98 2.60
N ASP A 34 3.60 -6.74 3.90
CA ASP A 34 4.67 -6.40 4.83
C ASP A 34 5.42 -7.62 5.42
N GLU A 35 4.96 -8.85 5.14
CA GLU A 35 5.75 -10.05 5.45
C GLU A 35 6.86 -10.19 4.41
N SER A 36 7.97 -9.48 4.66
CA SER A 36 9.18 -9.63 3.84
C SER A 36 9.56 -11.12 3.71
N PRO A 37 10.10 -11.55 2.56
CA PRO A 37 10.50 -12.93 2.35
C PRO A 37 11.39 -13.49 3.47
N ALA A 38 12.25 -12.63 4.05
CA ALA A 38 13.13 -12.98 5.15
C ALA A 38 12.39 -13.33 6.45
N VAL A 39 11.30 -12.61 6.78
CA VAL A 39 10.49 -12.89 7.98
C VAL A 39 9.72 -14.20 7.83
N ARG A 40 9.22 -14.50 6.62
CA ARG A 40 8.57 -15.79 6.32
C ARG A 40 9.53 -16.96 6.49
N MET A 41 10.72 -16.86 5.88
CA MET A 41 11.76 -17.90 5.99
C MET A 41 12.20 -18.10 7.44
N LEU A 42 12.42 -17.03 8.21
CA LEU A 42 12.82 -17.13 9.63
C LEU A 42 11.74 -17.78 10.52
N LYS A 43 10.45 -17.50 10.27
CA LYS A 43 9.33 -18.12 10.99
C LYS A 43 9.17 -19.59 10.61
N ASP A 44 9.33 -19.93 9.33
CA ASP A 44 9.25 -21.31 8.84
C ASP A 44 10.41 -22.17 9.35
N ASP A 45 11.62 -21.61 9.45
CA ASP A 45 12.79 -22.28 10.04
C ASP A 45 12.56 -22.61 11.53
N LYS A 46 12.07 -21.65 12.33
CA LYS A 46 11.73 -21.90 13.73
C LYS A 46 10.68 -22.99 13.92
N LYS A 47 9.61 -22.95 13.10
CA LYS A 47 8.54 -23.95 13.14
C LYS A 47 9.02 -25.35 12.74
N THR A 48 10.01 -25.43 11.86
CA THR A 48 10.63 -26.70 11.45
C THR A 48 11.51 -27.24 12.57
N GLN A 49 12.27 -26.38 13.25
CA GLN A 49 13.13 -26.76 14.37
C GLN A 49 12.32 -27.32 15.56
N ASP A 50 11.22 -26.66 15.96
CA ASP A 50 10.34 -27.11 17.06
C ASP A 50 9.71 -28.50 16.80
N LYS A 51 9.55 -28.91 15.54
CA LYS A 51 9.03 -30.23 15.17
C LYS A 51 10.07 -31.35 15.18
N ILE A 52 11.34 -30.99 15.07
CA ILE A 52 12.46 -31.95 15.10
C ILE A 52 12.87 -32.21 16.56
N ASP A 53 12.68 -31.22 17.42
CA ASP A 53 13.07 -31.25 18.84
C ASP A 53 11.96 -31.82 19.78
N SER A 54 10.81 -32.26 19.23
CA SER A 54 9.67 -32.91 19.93
C SER A 54 9.53 -34.37 19.55
#